data_AF-A0AAN8G081-F1
#
_entry.id   AF-A0AAN8G081-F1
#
_cell.length_a   1.000
_cell.length_b   1.000
_cell.length_c   1.000
_cell.angle_alpha   90.00
_cell.angle_beta   90.00
_cell.angle_gamma   90.00
#
_symmetry.space_group_name_H-M   'P 1'
#
loop_
_entity.id
_entity.type
_entity.pdbx_description
1 polymer ?
#
loop_
_entity_poly.entity_id
_entity_poly.type
_entity_poly.pdbx_seq_one_letter_code
_entity_poly.pdbx_strand_id
1 'polypeptide(L)'
;MEFLLGSLKLLSVPNAGGSSVLSEVFSYELLGRCFGAKLVKTEMEINYFPHGGAITDYVADIDGTRLGVSVTRAMKFYGEYSDEDARHLLTKKLKGVNQSTKNSCETWTKQILHIWTTSDYITDVITRVYEHDIPQILKSNTLVLVTTTTRSDFMFKNCFL
;
A
#
# COMPACT_ATOMS: atom_id res chain seq x y z
N MET A 1 -1.90 -1.76 -23.86
CA MET A 1 -2.37 -0.92 -22.75
C MET A 1 -1.21 -0.02 -22.38
N GLU A 2 -1.36 1.29 -22.49
CA GLU A 2 -0.30 2.25 -22.12
C GLU A 2 -0.42 2.60 -20.64
N PHE A 3 0.71 2.62 -19.93
CA PHE A 3 0.80 3.04 -18.53
C PHE A 3 0.59 4.55 -18.39
N LEU A 4 0.01 4.97 -17.27
CA LEU A 4 -0.01 6.37 -16.86
C LEU A 4 1.42 6.87 -16.66
N LEU A 5 1.66 8.16 -16.91
CA LEU A 5 2.98 8.77 -16.75
C LEU A 5 3.53 8.60 -15.31
N GLY A 6 2.67 8.67 -14.30
CA GLY A 6 3.07 8.40 -12.90
C GLY A 6 3.51 6.96 -12.66
N SER A 7 2.89 6.00 -13.33
CA SER A 7 3.27 4.58 -13.29
C SER A 7 4.64 4.36 -13.92
N LEU A 8 4.91 5.00 -15.06
CA LEU A 8 6.23 4.98 -15.69
C LEU A 8 7.29 5.63 -14.78
N LYS A 9 6.96 6.72 -14.09
CA LYS A 9 7.86 7.34 -13.11
C LYS A 9 8.19 6.34 -11.99
N LEU A 10 7.19 5.72 -11.36
CA LEU A 10 7.37 4.72 -10.30
C LEU A 10 8.21 3.52 -10.76
N LEU A 11 8.09 3.10 -12.02
CA LEU A 11 8.96 2.05 -12.60
C LEU A 11 10.40 2.50 -12.81
N SER A 12 10.63 3.79 -13.10
CA SER A 12 11.93 4.31 -13.53
C SER A 12 12.83 4.79 -12.39
N VAL A 13 12.25 5.12 -11.23
CA VAL A 13 13.01 5.64 -10.09
C VAL A 13 13.40 4.51 -9.13
N PRO A 14 14.58 4.59 -8.48
CA PRO A 14 14.95 3.65 -7.43
C PRO A 14 13.93 3.70 -6.28
N ASN A 15 13.53 2.53 -5.79
CA ASN A 15 12.78 2.38 -4.53
C ASN A 15 13.77 2.39 -3.35
N ALA A 16 13.36 2.75 -2.13
CA ALA A 16 14.26 2.76 -0.95
C ALA A 16 14.74 1.35 -0.55
N GLY A 17 14.21 0.33 -1.22
CA GLY A 17 14.62 -1.06 -1.16
C GLY A 17 13.40 -1.98 -1.24
N GLY A 18 13.55 -3.13 -1.90
CA GLY A 18 12.49 -4.13 -1.96
C GLY A 18 12.15 -4.56 -3.39
N SER A 19 11.23 -5.50 -3.48
CA SER A 19 10.84 -6.16 -4.73
C SER A 19 9.34 -6.01 -5.01
N SER A 20 8.75 -4.94 -4.48
CA SER A 20 7.33 -4.57 -4.55
C SER A 20 7.01 -3.53 -5.61
N VAL A 21 7.98 -3.07 -6.41
CA VAL A 21 7.81 -2.01 -7.41
C VAL A 21 6.58 -2.24 -8.29
N LEU A 22 6.38 -3.46 -8.81
CA LEU A 22 5.20 -3.76 -9.63
C LEU A 22 3.90 -3.59 -8.84
N SER A 23 3.82 -4.08 -7.60
CA SER A 23 2.60 -3.92 -6.80
C SER A 23 2.27 -2.44 -6.50
N GLU A 24 3.28 -1.59 -6.36
CA GLU A 24 3.12 -0.15 -6.17
C GLU A 24 2.65 0.53 -7.46
N VAL A 25 3.25 0.17 -8.60
CA VAL A 25 2.88 0.66 -9.93
C VAL A 25 1.43 0.30 -10.27
N PHE A 26 1.03 -0.96 -10.04
CA PHE A 26 -0.36 -1.38 -10.26
C PHE A 26 -1.34 -0.77 -9.27
N SER A 27 -0.89 -0.50 -8.03
CA SER A 27 -1.69 0.26 -7.07
C SER A 27 -1.96 1.67 -7.58
N TYR A 28 -0.93 2.35 -8.09
CA TYR A 28 -1.08 3.68 -8.68
C TYR A 28 -1.91 3.65 -9.97
N GLU A 29 -1.74 2.66 -10.84
CA GLU A 29 -2.60 2.48 -12.04
C GLU A 29 -4.08 2.36 -11.66
N LEU A 30 -4.39 1.51 -10.68
CA LEU A 30 -5.76 1.32 -10.22
C LEU A 30 -6.34 2.64 -9.68
N LEU A 31 -5.60 3.33 -8.80
CA LEU A 31 -6.06 4.61 -8.25
C LEU A 31 -6.19 5.70 -9.32
N GLY A 32 -5.24 5.75 -10.25
CA GLY A 32 -5.22 6.71 -11.35
C GLY A 32 -6.39 6.52 -12.31
N ARG A 33 -6.69 5.27 -12.69
CA ARG A 33 -7.76 4.96 -13.65
C ARG A 33 -9.14 4.97 -13.04
N CYS A 34 -9.30 4.45 -11.82
CA CYS A 34 -10.61 4.35 -11.18
C CYS A 34 -11.01 5.63 -10.44
N PHE A 35 -10.04 6.38 -9.92
CA PHE A 35 -10.30 7.54 -9.05
C PHE A 35 -9.57 8.81 -9.50
N GLY A 36 -8.90 8.82 -10.65
CA GLY A 36 -8.25 10.02 -11.17
C GLY A 36 -7.00 10.46 -10.41
N ALA A 37 -6.37 9.55 -9.64
CA ALA A 37 -5.18 9.86 -8.86
C ALA A 37 -4.01 10.35 -9.71
N LYS A 38 -3.35 11.41 -9.23
CA LYS A 38 -2.15 12.01 -9.84
C LYS A 38 -0.96 11.86 -8.91
N LEU A 39 0.15 11.34 -9.40
CA LEU A 39 1.36 11.16 -8.62
C LEU A 39 1.95 12.52 -8.20
N VAL A 40 2.21 12.70 -6.91
CA VAL A 40 2.82 13.90 -6.34
C VAL A 40 4.28 13.64 -5.99
N LYS A 41 4.55 12.56 -5.24
CA LYS A 41 5.90 12.14 -4.80
C LYS A 41 6.03 10.63 -4.76
N THR A 42 7.19 10.10 -5.09
CA THR A 42 7.55 8.69 -4.86
C THR A 42 8.21 8.51 -3.48
N GLU A 43 8.39 7.27 -3.03
CA GLU A 43 8.96 6.93 -1.71
C GLU A 43 10.22 7.75 -1.37
N MET A 44 11.17 7.81 -2.31
CA MET A 44 12.46 8.51 -2.14
C MET A 44 12.38 10.04 -2.22
N GLU A 45 11.25 10.59 -2.66
CA GLU A 45 11.02 12.04 -2.73
C GLU A 45 10.35 12.58 -1.45
N ILE A 46 9.89 11.69 -0.56
CA ILE A 46 9.25 12.05 0.70
C ILE A 46 10.30 12.22 1.78
N ASN A 47 10.29 13.38 2.43
CA ASN A 47 11.18 13.65 3.56
C ASN A 47 10.55 13.15 4.87
N TYR A 48 11.34 12.39 5.64
CA TYR A 48 10.97 11.91 6.97
C TYR A 48 11.99 12.35 8.01
N PHE A 49 11.49 12.73 9.19
CA PHE A 49 12.30 13.01 10.37
C PHE A 49 11.60 12.49 11.64
N PRO A 50 12.28 11.72 12.51
CA PRO A 50 13.64 11.22 12.37
C PRO A 50 13.77 10.16 11.27
N HIS A 51 14.99 10.01 10.73
CA HIS A 51 15.30 9.02 9.68
C HIS A 51 15.22 7.58 10.22
N GLY A 52 14.96 6.61 9.32
CA GLY A 52 14.97 5.16 9.64
C GLY A 52 13.63 4.58 10.14
N GLY A 53 12.53 5.33 10.03
CA GLY A 53 11.19 4.88 10.39
C GLY A 53 10.40 4.24 9.24
N ALA A 54 9.14 3.91 9.49
CA ALA A 54 8.21 3.48 8.45
C ALA A 54 8.00 4.58 7.40
N ILE A 55 8.03 4.19 6.14
CA ILE A 55 7.88 5.07 4.97
C ILE A 55 6.64 4.67 4.17
N THR A 56 6.13 5.64 3.42
CA THR A 56 4.98 5.55 2.54
C THR A 56 5.47 5.37 1.10
N ASP A 57 4.90 4.45 0.33
CA ASP A 57 5.40 4.08 -0.99
C ASP A 57 5.24 5.21 -2.02
N TYR A 58 4.15 5.98 -1.96
CA TYR A 58 3.99 7.21 -2.75
C TYR A 58 2.94 8.15 -2.18
N VAL A 59 2.94 9.41 -2.64
CA VAL A 59 1.89 10.40 -2.39
C VAL A 59 1.15 10.67 -3.70
N ALA A 60 -0.18 10.64 -3.65
CA ALA A 60 -1.03 10.99 -4.76
C ALA A 60 -2.02 12.11 -4.39
N ASP A 61 -2.47 12.84 -5.39
CA ASP A 61 -3.57 13.80 -5.30
C ASP A 61 -4.80 13.19 -5.96
N ILE A 62 -5.91 13.14 -5.23
CA ILE A 62 -7.22 12.77 -5.75
C ILE A 62 -8.16 13.94 -5.46
N ASP A 63 -8.61 14.62 -6.51
CA ASP A 63 -9.50 15.78 -6.42
C ASP A 63 -9.05 16.85 -5.41
N GLY A 64 -7.75 17.19 -5.42
CA GLY A 64 -7.16 18.19 -4.51
C GLY A 64 -6.88 17.68 -3.09
N THR A 65 -7.15 16.40 -2.82
CA THR A 65 -6.83 15.74 -1.56
C THR A 65 -5.51 14.98 -1.68
N ARG A 66 -4.49 15.41 -0.95
CA ARG A 66 -3.21 14.69 -0.85
C ARG A 66 -3.36 13.48 0.06
N LEU A 67 -3.02 12.32 -0.49
CA LEU A 67 -3.10 11.02 0.15
C LEU A 67 -1.72 10.36 0.14
N GLY A 68 -1.23 9.95 1.30
CA GLY A 68 -0.16 8.98 1.33
C GLY A 68 -0.73 7.59 1.01
N VAL A 69 0.01 6.79 0.25
CA VAL A 69 -0.40 5.45 -0.13
C VAL A 69 0.70 4.46 0.25
N SER A 70 0.32 3.51 1.10
CA SER A 70 1.14 2.35 1.42
C SER A 70 0.59 1.09 0.75
N VAL A 71 1.46 0.27 0.16
CA VAL A 71 1.09 -0.93 -0.58
C VAL A 71 1.63 -2.17 0.12
N THR A 72 0.82 -3.22 0.16
CA THR A 72 1.25 -4.51 0.67
C THR A 72 0.51 -5.66 0.01
N ARG A 73 0.95 -6.87 0.30
CA ARG A 73 0.47 -8.12 -0.30
C ARG A 73 0.08 -9.06 0.83
N ALA A 74 -1.16 -9.53 0.84
CA ALA A 74 -1.63 -10.58 1.73
C ALA A 74 -1.56 -11.92 0.97
N MET A 75 -0.54 -12.70 1.30
CA MET A 75 -0.29 -14.01 0.71
C MET A 75 0.44 -14.88 1.73
N LYS A 76 0.36 -16.21 1.55
CA LYS A 76 1.15 -17.18 2.30
C LYS A 76 1.74 -18.19 1.33
N PHE A 77 3.03 -18.46 1.47
CA PHE A 77 3.74 -19.40 0.60
C PHE A 77 3.40 -20.86 0.91
N TYR A 78 3.13 -21.17 2.19
CA TYR A 78 2.84 -22.52 2.66
C TYR A 78 1.66 -22.53 3.61
N GLY A 79 0.71 -23.44 3.38
CA GLY A 79 -0.50 -23.58 4.18
C GLY A 79 -1.54 -22.49 3.90
N GLU A 80 -2.63 -22.54 4.66
CA GLU A 80 -3.74 -21.59 4.53
C GLU A 80 -3.43 -20.27 5.22
N TYR A 81 -3.87 -19.17 4.60
CA TYR A 81 -3.80 -17.83 5.17
C TYR A 81 -4.82 -17.74 6.31
N SER A 82 -4.34 -17.50 7.53
CA SER A 82 -5.17 -17.51 8.74
C SER A 82 -5.53 -16.11 9.23
N ASP A 83 -6.48 -16.04 10.16
CA ASP A 83 -6.82 -14.80 10.88
C ASP A 83 -5.62 -14.24 11.65
N GLU A 84 -4.70 -15.09 12.09
CA GLU A 84 -3.45 -14.66 12.74
C GLU A 84 -2.48 -14.00 11.76
N ASP A 85 -2.32 -14.56 10.56
CA ASP A 85 -1.52 -13.93 9.50
C ASP A 85 -2.08 -12.54 9.14
N ALA A 86 -3.41 -12.44 8.99
CA ALA A 86 -4.11 -11.19 8.72
C ALA A 86 -3.89 -10.16 9.85
N ARG A 87 -4.05 -10.57 11.11
CA ARG A 87 -3.92 -9.69 12.28
C ARG A 87 -2.50 -9.18 12.41
N HIS A 88 -1.52 -10.04 12.19
CA HIS A 88 -0.11 -9.64 12.19
C HIS A 88 0.17 -8.63 11.09
N LEU A 89 -0.25 -8.91 9.85
CA LEU A 89 -0.06 -8.03 8.70
C LEU A 89 -0.70 -6.65 8.92
N LEU A 90 -1.99 -6.63 9.25
CA LEU A 90 -2.78 -5.41 9.46
C LEU A 90 -2.22 -4.58 10.62
N THR A 91 -1.93 -5.20 11.76
CA THR A 91 -1.39 -4.49 12.93
C THR A 91 -0.04 -3.87 12.61
N LYS A 92 0.85 -4.61 11.94
CA LYS A 92 2.18 -4.10 11.54
C LYS A 92 2.04 -2.94 10.56
N LYS A 93 1.23 -3.10 9.52
CA LYS A 93 1.11 -2.11 8.44
C LYS A 93 0.38 -0.84 8.88
N LEU A 94 -0.72 -0.95 9.64
CA LEU A 94 -1.43 0.21 10.16
C LEU A 94 -0.60 1.00 11.18
N LYS A 95 0.19 0.32 12.04
CA LYS A 95 1.17 0.99 12.91
C LYS A 95 2.20 1.76 12.09
N GLY A 96 2.73 1.13 11.02
CA GLY A 96 3.66 1.75 10.09
C GLY A 96 3.10 3.00 9.42
N VAL A 97 1.89 2.94 8.88
CA VAL A 97 1.19 4.08 8.25
C VAL A 97 0.96 5.23 9.24
N ASN A 98 0.56 4.91 10.47
CA ASN A 98 0.39 5.92 11.51
C ASN A 98 1.72 6.57 11.91
N GLN A 99 2.81 5.79 11.92
CA GLN A 99 4.15 6.31 12.19
C GLN A 99 4.69 7.15 11.03
N SER A 100 4.52 6.71 9.78
CA SER A 100 4.98 7.45 8.59
C SER A 100 4.28 8.81 8.50
N THR A 101 3.00 8.88 8.85
CA THR A 101 2.24 10.13 8.95
C THR A 101 2.83 11.08 9.98
N LYS A 102 3.25 10.58 11.14
CA LYS A 102 3.84 11.42 12.21
C LYS A 102 5.24 11.93 11.86
N ASN A 103 6.00 11.11 11.14
CA ASN A 103 7.40 11.41 10.83
C ASN A 103 7.56 12.14 9.50
N SER A 104 6.52 12.22 8.68
CA SER A 104 6.62 12.92 7.41
C SER A 104 6.74 14.43 7.62
N CYS A 105 7.66 15.04 6.88
CA CYS A 105 7.73 16.49 6.77
C CYS A 105 6.69 17.04 5.76
N GLU A 106 5.94 16.17 5.10
CA GLU A 106 4.87 16.51 4.17
C GLU A 106 3.51 16.56 4.87
N THR A 107 2.59 17.35 4.34
CA THR A 107 1.20 17.40 4.80
C THR A 107 0.28 16.69 3.81
N TRP A 108 -0.05 15.44 4.10
CA TRP A 108 -1.20 14.75 3.48
C TRP A 108 -2.34 14.63 4.50
N THR A 109 -3.57 14.66 4.01
CA THR A 109 -4.75 14.76 4.87
C THR A 109 -5.28 13.39 5.30
N LYS A 110 -5.05 12.35 4.49
CA LYS A 110 -5.42 10.95 4.78
C LYS A 110 -4.40 9.97 4.22
N GLN A 111 -4.55 8.71 4.63
CA GLN A 111 -3.73 7.59 4.18
C GLN A 111 -4.59 6.52 3.50
N ILE A 112 -4.01 5.85 2.51
CA ILE A 112 -4.54 4.59 1.95
C ILE A 112 -3.54 3.48 2.27
N LEU A 113 -4.03 2.38 2.85
CA LEU A 113 -3.31 1.11 2.87
C LEU A 113 -3.95 0.20 1.82
N HIS A 114 -3.28 0.01 0.68
CA HIS A 114 -3.73 -0.88 -0.37
C HIS A 114 -3.13 -2.28 -0.18
N ILE A 115 -4.01 -3.29 -0.06
CA ILE A 115 -3.67 -4.69 0.16
C ILE A 115 -4.07 -5.50 -1.07
N TRP A 116 -3.09 -6.03 -1.77
CA TRP A 116 -3.31 -7.02 -2.82
C TRP A 116 -3.51 -8.40 -2.21
N THR A 117 -4.56 -9.12 -2.63
CA THR A 117 -4.82 -10.51 -2.22
C THR A 117 -4.81 -11.43 -3.43
N THR A 118 -4.47 -12.70 -3.21
CA THR A 118 -4.41 -13.73 -4.27
C THR A 118 -5.73 -14.47 -4.49
N SER A 119 -6.70 -14.30 -3.60
CA SER A 119 -8.02 -14.92 -3.68
C SER A 119 -9.05 -14.17 -2.85
N ASP A 120 -10.33 -14.37 -3.19
CA ASP A 120 -11.46 -13.79 -2.45
C ASP A 120 -11.50 -14.31 -1.01
N TYR A 121 -11.10 -15.57 -0.79
CA TYR A 121 -10.94 -16.10 0.57
C TYR A 121 -10.01 -15.23 1.43
N ILE A 122 -8.83 -14.85 0.93
CA ILE A 122 -7.90 -14.00 1.68
C ILE A 122 -8.50 -12.60 1.88
N THR A 123 -9.21 -12.06 0.88
CA THR A 123 -9.94 -10.80 1.01
C THR A 123 -10.96 -10.85 2.14
N ASP A 124 -11.71 -11.94 2.27
CA ASP A 124 -12.69 -12.14 3.33
C ASP A 124 -12.01 -12.27 4.71
N VAL A 125 -10.88 -12.98 4.81
CA VAL A 125 -10.10 -13.06 6.04
C VAL A 125 -9.58 -11.69 6.47
N ILE A 126 -8.99 -10.92 5.55
CA ILE A 126 -8.48 -9.57 5.83
C ILE A 126 -9.61 -8.65 6.27
N THR A 127 -10.75 -8.67 5.57
CA THR A 127 -11.91 -7.82 5.89
C THR A 127 -12.48 -8.17 7.27
N ARG A 128 -12.72 -9.45 7.55
CA ARG A 128 -13.21 -9.92 8.85
C ARG A 128 -12.29 -9.52 9.99
N VAL A 129 -10.99 -9.77 9.87
CA VAL A 129 -10.02 -9.44 10.92
C VAL A 129 -9.88 -7.92 11.08
N TYR A 130 -9.91 -7.16 9.98
CA TYR A 130 -9.94 -5.71 10.06
C TYR A 130 -11.14 -5.22 10.87
N GLU A 131 -12.33 -5.74 10.61
CA GLU A 131 -13.56 -5.32 11.29
C GLU A 131 -13.53 -5.66 12.78
N HIS A 132 -13.20 -6.90 13.14
CA HIS A 132 -13.37 -7.42 14.50
C HIS A 132 -12.15 -7.27 15.41
N ASP A 133 -10.93 -7.44 14.87
CA ASP A 133 -9.73 -7.60 15.70
C ASP A 133 -8.87 -6.35 15.76
N ILE A 134 -8.96 -5.47 14.75
CA ILE A 134 -8.12 -4.28 14.67
C ILE A 134 -8.73 -3.13 15.48
N PRO A 135 -8.00 -2.58 16.48
CA PRO A 135 -8.49 -1.47 17.29
C PRO A 135 -8.75 -0.20 16.48
N GLN A 136 -9.80 0.55 16.83
CA GLN A 136 -10.19 1.80 16.14
C GLN A 136 -9.05 2.84 16.10
N ILE A 137 -8.21 2.88 17.13
CA ILE A 137 -7.05 3.77 17.19
C ILE A 137 -6.06 3.55 16.03
N LEU A 138 -5.98 2.33 15.49
CA LEU A 138 -5.14 2.03 14.33
C LEU A 138 -5.81 2.37 13.00
N LYS A 139 -7.15 2.50 12.97
CA LYS A 139 -7.96 2.77 11.77
C LYS A 139 -8.16 4.27 11.48
N SER A 140 -7.93 5.13 12.48
CA SER A 140 -8.52 6.47 12.60
C SER A 140 -8.28 7.45 11.44
N ASN A 141 -7.22 7.30 10.64
CA ASN A 141 -6.98 8.15 9.46
C ASN A 141 -6.56 7.38 8.20
N THR A 142 -6.87 6.09 8.14
CA THR A 142 -6.41 5.20 7.07
C THR A 142 -7.58 4.48 6.42
N LEU A 143 -7.78 4.73 5.12
CA LEU A 143 -8.64 3.89 4.28
C LEU A 143 -7.88 2.61 3.94
N VAL A 144 -8.45 1.45 4.28
CA VAL A 144 -7.90 0.17 3.84
C VAL A 144 -8.62 -0.26 2.57
N LEU A 145 -7.88 -0.31 1.46
CA LEU A 145 -8.36 -0.80 0.17
C LEU A 145 -7.86 -2.24 0.00
N VAL A 146 -8.75 -3.20 -0.16
CA VAL A 146 -8.39 -4.60 -0.39
C VAL A 146 -8.83 -4.98 -1.79
N THR A 147 -7.88 -5.46 -2.61
CA THR A 147 -8.15 -5.80 -4.02
C THR A 147 -7.69 -7.23 -4.31
N THR A 148 -8.65 -8.08 -4.69
CA THR A 148 -8.33 -9.42 -5.19
C THR A 148 -7.81 -9.34 -6.60
N THR A 149 -6.73 -10.06 -6.88
CA THR A 149 -6.23 -10.24 -8.24
C THR A 149 -6.14 -11.70 -8.60
N THR A 150 -6.52 -12.01 -9.84
CA THR A 150 -6.45 -13.36 -10.39
C THR A 150 -5.34 -13.40 -11.45
N ARG A 151 -4.62 -14.54 -11.52
CA ARG A 151 -3.59 -14.79 -12.54
C ARG A 151 -2.50 -13.71 -12.62
N SER A 152 -2.13 -13.12 -11.48
CA SER A 152 -1.24 -11.96 -11.39
C SER A 152 0.00 -12.23 -10.54
N ASP A 153 0.58 -13.44 -10.67
CA ASP A 153 1.70 -13.91 -9.83
C ASP A 153 2.90 -12.97 -9.85
N PHE A 154 3.10 -12.22 -10.94
CA PHE A 154 4.19 -11.24 -11.08
C PHE A 154 4.12 -10.13 -10.02
N MET A 155 2.94 -9.80 -9.49
CA MET A 155 2.80 -8.82 -8.41
C MET A 155 3.25 -9.38 -7.06
N PHE A 156 3.21 -10.70 -6.91
CA PHE A 156 3.50 -11.42 -5.66
C PHE A 156 4.92 -12.00 -5.63
N LYS A 157 5.61 -12.03 -6.78
CA LYS A 157 7.01 -12.42 -6.86
C LYS A 157 7.91 -11.28 -6.43
N ASN A 158 8.99 -11.64 -5.74
CA ASN A 158 10.09 -10.72 -5.51
C ASN A 158 10.97 -10.74 -6.77
N CYS A 159 10.84 -9.76 -7.67
CA CYS A 159 11.76 -9.62 -8.78
C CYS A 159 13.12 -9.15 -8.22
N PHE A 160 14.11 -10.06 -8.21
CA PHE A 160 15.51 -9.66 -8.33
C PHE A 160 15.73 -9.38 -9.81
N LEU A 161 15.75 -8.09 -10.20
CA LEU A 161 16.33 -7.67 -11.47
C LEU A 161 17.84 -7.58 -11.31
#